data_AF-A0A0S7X018-F1
#
_entry.id   AF-A0A0S7X018-F1
#
_cell.length_a   1.000
_cell.length_b   1.000
_cell.length_c   1.000
_cell.angle_alpha   90.00
_cell.angle_beta   90.00
_cell.angle_gamma   90.00
#
_symmetry.space_group_name_H-M   'P 1'
#
loop_
_entity.id
_entity.type
_entity.pdbx_description
1 polymer ?
#
loop_
_entity_poly.entity_id
_entity_poly.type
_entity_poly.pdbx_seq_one_letter_code
_entity_poly.pdbx_strand_id
1 'polypeptide(L)'
;MQRIYIFIIIASIILAAYYSSSIKDFFKLADKRSERSSLGQEPLYNDDSYEQLGIELYRVATRLTDLQGKISLLKMAKENREWFRGEDFTQLDELIKSTKEDLKKMEIEYQKTKEIYAKRTVQKMLEEFSKKR
;
A
#
# COMPACT_ATOMS: atom_id res chain seq x y z
N MET A 1 25.91 8.39 25.58
CA MET A 1 24.44 8.49 25.68
C MET A 1 23.69 7.97 24.44
N GLN A 2 24.28 7.86 23.23
CA GLN A 2 23.55 7.38 22.03
C GLN A 2 23.37 5.85 21.92
N ARG A 3 24.24 5.05 22.56
CA ARG A 3 24.18 3.58 22.47
C ARG A 3 22.97 2.96 23.17
N ILE A 4 22.38 3.67 24.15
CA ILE A 4 21.25 3.18 24.94
C ILE A 4 19.96 3.14 24.09
N TYR A 5 19.78 4.09 23.17
CA TYR A 5 18.57 4.15 22.33
C TYR A 5 18.43 2.98 21.36
N ILE A 6 19.55 2.43 20.87
CA ILE A 6 19.54 1.26 19.97
C ILE A 6 19.00 0.02 20.70
N PHE A 7 19.39 -0.17 21.97
CA PHE A 7 18.89 -1.29 22.76
C PHE A 7 17.40 -1.16 23.08
N ILE A 8 16.89 0.05 23.28
CA ILE A 8 15.46 0.30 23.52
C ILE A 8 14.63 -0.02 22.27
N ILE A 9 15.12 0.34 21.07
CA ILE A 9 14.42 0.02 19.81
C ILE A 9 14.38 -1.49 19.57
N ILE A 10 15.51 -2.19 19.75
CA ILE A 10 15.57 -3.65 19.57
C ILE A 10 14.67 -4.36 20.59
N ALA A 11 14.71 -3.94 21.86
CA ALA A 11 13.84 -4.50 22.90
C ALA A 11 12.35 -4.27 22.59
N SER A 12 11.98 -3.12 22.02
CA SER A 12 10.60 -2.81 21.64
C SER A 12 10.10 -3.68 20.48
N ILE A 13 10.97 -3.96 19.51
CA ILE A 13 10.64 -4.86 18.38
C ILE A 13 10.42 -6.29 18.89
N ILE A 14 11.29 -6.77 19.78
CA ILE A 14 11.17 -8.11 20.38
C ILE A 14 9.91 -8.20 21.24
N LEU A 15 9.58 -7.15 22.00
CA LEU A 15 8.36 -7.09 22.82
C LEU A 15 7.09 -7.13 21.95
N ALA A 16 7.08 -6.42 20.82
CA ALA A 16 5.97 -6.46 19.86
C ALA A 16 5.84 -7.84 19.18
N ALA A 17 6.97 -8.50 18.87
CA ALA A 17 6.97 -9.87 18.36
C ALA A 17 6.50 -10.91 19.40
N TYR A 18 6.79 -10.68 20.68
CA TYR A 18 6.37 -11.57 21.77
C TYR A 18 4.89 -11.43 22.13
N TYR A 19 4.34 -10.21 22.07
CA TYR A 19 2.91 -9.96 22.31
C TYR A 19 2.02 -10.27 21.11
N SER A 20 2.58 -10.40 19.90
CA SER A 20 1.84 -10.73 18.69
C SER A 20 1.65 -12.25 18.54
N SER A 21 0.93 -12.88 19.48
CA SER A 21 0.33 -14.21 19.21
C SER A 21 -0.53 -14.20 17.93
N SER A 22 -1.06 -13.03 17.52
CA SER A 22 -1.88 -12.86 16.32
C SER A 22 -1.14 -13.05 14.98
N ILE A 23 0.19 -12.93 14.91
CA ILE A 23 0.91 -13.14 13.63
C ILE A 23 0.95 -14.62 13.27
N LYS A 24 1.02 -15.51 14.27
CA LYS A 24 0.99 -16.97 14.05
C LYS A 24 -0.37 -17.42 13.50
N ASP A 25 -1.47 -16.80 13.91
CA ASP A 25 -2.81 -17.10 13.37
C ASP A 25 -2.98 -16.64 11.92
N PHE A 26 -2.33 -15.53 11.53
CA PHE A 26 -2.33 -15.04 10.15
C PHE A 26 -1.68 -16.04 9.17
N PHE A 27 -0.58 -16.69 9.58
CA PHE A 27 0.06 -17.72 8.77
C PHE A 27 -0.67 -19.08 8.84
N LYS A 28 -1.38 -19.37 9.94
CA LYS A 28 -2.15 -20.62 10.09
C LYS A 28 -3.48 -20.64 9.30
N LEU A 29 -4.02 -19.47 8.96
CA LEU A 29 -5.20 -19.30 8.10
C LEU A 29 -4.89 -19.55 6.61
N ALA A 30 -3.64 -19.36 6.19
CA ALA A 30 -3.22 -19.58 4.79
C ALA A 30 -3.20 -21.08 4.42
N ASP A 31 -2.86 -21.96 5.36
CA ASP A 31 -2.80 -23.42 5.11
C ASP A 31 -4.17 -24.12 5.21
N LYS A 32 -5.16 -23.51 5.87
CA LYS A 32 -6.47 -24.15 6.09
C LYS A 32 -7.50 -23.91 4.98
N ARG A 33 -7.20 -23.05 3.99
CA ARG A 33 -8.14 -22.67 2.93
C ARG A 33 -8.15 -23.62 1.73
N SER A 34 -7.30 -24.66 1.69
CA SER A 34 -7.19 -25.56 0.54
C SER A 34 -8.10 -26.80 0.57
N GLU A 35 -8.79 -27.13 1.67
CA GLU A 35 -9.48 -28.44 1.77
C GLU A 35 -10.96 -28.46 2.21
N ARG A 36 -11.67 -27.34 2.33
CA ARG A 36 -13.12 -27.39 2.56
C ARG A 36 -13.84 -26.23 1.92
N SER A 37 -14.56 -26.52 0.82
CA SER A 37 -16.03 -26.39 0.78
C SER A 37 -16.56 -26.56 -0.65
N SER A 38 -16.77 -27.81 -1.04
CA SER A 38 -17.80 -28.22 -1.99
C SER A 38 -19.12 -28.35 -1.22
N LEU A 39 -20.00 -27.34 -1.29
CA LEU A 39 -21.47 -27.43 -1.17
C LEU A 39 -22.10 -26.02 -1.02
N GLY A 40 -23.00 -25.68 -1.94
CA GLY A 40 -23.91 -24.53 -1.83
C GLY A 40 -23.76 -23.52 -2.96
N GLN A 41 -24.41 -23.78 -4.10
CA GLN A 41 -24.66 -22.76 -5.12
C GLN A 41 -25.80 -21.83 -4.64
N GLU A 42 -25.46 -20.60 -4.28
CA GLU A 42 -26.28 -19.44 -4.61
C GLU A 42 -25.65 -18.76 -5.84
N PRO A 43 -26.42 -18.15 -6.74
CA PRO A 43 -25.85 -17.46 -7.88
C PRO A 43 -25.18 -16.18 -7.39
N LEU A 44 -23.87 -16.27 -7.10
CA LEU A 44 -23.01 -15.15 -6.72
C LEU A 44 -22.91 -14.21 -7.92
N TYR A 45 -23.75 -13.19 -7.94
CA TYR A 45 -23.75 -12.13 -8.93
C TYR A 45 -22.49 -11.26 -8.75
N ASN A 46 -21.36 -11.66 -9.34
CA ASN A 46 -20.21 -10.82 -9.71
C ASN A 46 -19.81 -9.68 -8.72
N ASP A 47 -19.59 -10.00 -7.43
CA ASP A 47 -19.03 -9.03 -6.45
C ASP A 47 -17.50 -8.89 -6.56
N ASP A 48 -16.84 -9.89 -7.17
CA ASP A 48 -15.39 -9.93 -7.36
C ASP A 48 -14.85 -8.67 -8.07
N SER A 49 -15.63 -8.08 -8.99
CA SER A 49 -15.21 -6.89 -9.75
C SER A 49 -15.16 -5.61 -8.89
N TYR A 50 -16.06 -5.46 -7.91
CA TYR A 50 -16.06 -4.29 -7.04
C TYR A 50 -14.94 -4.38 -5.98
N GLU A 51 -14.75 -5.56 -5.39
CA GLU A 51 -13.63 -5.79 -4.47
C GLU A 51 -12.27 -5.60 -5.16
N GLN A 52 -12.13 -6.11 -6.39
CA GLN A 52 -10.92 -5.90 -7.20
C GLN A 52 -10.63 -4.42 -7.43
N LEU A 53 -11.67 -3.61 -7.68
CA LEU A 53 -11.53 -2.16 -7.86
C LEU A 53 -11.04 -1.46 -6.59
N GLY A 54 -11.50 -1.91 -5.41
CA GLY A 54 -11.00 -1.43 -4.12
C GLY A 54 -9.53 -1.79 -3.88
N ILE A 55 -9.14 -3.02 -4.21
CA ILE A 55 -7.73 -3.48 -4.15
C ILE A 55 -6.87 -2.65 -5.11
N GLU A 56 -7.36 -2.38 -6.31
CA GLU A 56 -6.66 -1.57 -7.31
C GLU A 56 -6.46 -0.14 -6.80
N LEU A 57 -7.50 0.50 -6.27
CA LEU A 57 -7.41 1.83 -5.66
C LEU A 57 -6.36 1.87 -4.54
N TYR A 58 -6.37 0.87 -3.66
CA TYR A 58 -5.38 0.75 -2.58
C TYR A 58 -3.96 0.59 -3.11
N ARG A 59 -3.76 -0.26 -4.13
CA ARG A 59 -2.46 -0.49 -4.76
C ARG A 59 -1.91 0.81 -5.37
N VAL A 60 -2.74 1.53 -6.11
CA VAL A 60 -2.35 2.79 -6.75
C VAL A 60 -2.04 3.87 -5.70
N ALA A 61 -2.88 3.98 -4.66
CA ALA A 61 -2.63 4.90 -3.54
C ALA A 61 -1.31 4.61 -2.82
N THR A 62 -1.01 3.33 -2.57
CA THR A 62 0.24 2.92 -1.90
C THR A 62 1.46 3.30 -2.74
N ARG A 63 1.41 3.05 -4.07
CA ARG A 63 2.49 3.45 -4.99
C ARG A 63 2.67 4.96 -5.04
N LEU A 64 1.57 5.71 -5.03
CA LEU A 64 1.61 7.17 -5.00
C LEU A 64 2.35 7.68 -3.75
N THR A 65 2.00 7.17 -2.57
CA THR A 65 2.66 7.53 -1.31
C THR A 65 4.14 7.12 -1.28
N ASP A 66 4.47 5.93 -1.81
CA ASP A 66 5.87 5.49 -1.95
C ASP A 66 6.70 6.45 -2.81
N LEU A 67 6.18 6.89 -3.96
CA LEU A 67 6.85 7.86 -4.83
C LEU A 67 7.02 9.24 -4.15
N GLN A 68 6.02 9.71 -3.41
CA GLN A 68 6.11 10.94 -2.61
C GLN A 68 7.20 10.83 -1.53
N GLY A 69 7.27 9.68 -0.86
CA GLY A 69 8.31 9.36 0.12
C GLY A 69 9.70 9.36 -0.52
N LYS A 70 9.87 8.67 -1.66
CA LYS A 70 11.12 8.64 -2.43
C LYS A 70 11.58 10.03 -2.84
N ILE A 71 10.69 10.89 -3.35
CA ILE A 71 11.05 12.28 -3.71
C ILE A 71 11.53 13.06 -2.49
N SER A 72 10.89 12.87 -1.33
CA SER A 72 11.30 13.54 -0.09
C SER A 72 12.69 13.09 0.34
N LEU A 73 12.97 11.78 0.29
CA LEU A 73 14.30 11.22 0.57
C LEU A 73 15.36 11.72 -0.42
N LEU A 74 15.04 11.78 -1.71
CA LEU A 74 15.97 12.27 -2.73
C LEU A 74 16.27 13.77 -2.58
N LYS A 75 15.29 14.58 -2.16
CA LYS A 75 15.52 16.00 -1.82
C LYS A 75 16.44 16.13 -0.61
N MET A 76 16.19 15.35 0.44
CA MET A 76 17.06 15.30 1.61
C MET A 76 18.49 14.88 1.23
N ALA A 77 18.64 13.85 0.39
CA ALA A 77 19.92 13.43 -0.16
C ALA A 77 20.64 14.58 -0.92
N LYS A 78 19.88 15.41 -1.66
CA LYS A 78 20.45 16.56 -2.39
C LYS A 78 20.96 17.65 -1.46
N GLU A 79 20.32 17.82 -0.31
CA GLU A 79 20.74 18.75 0.73
C GLU A 79 21.97 18.25 1.52
N ASN A 80 22.20 16.93 1.56
CA ASN A 80 23.28 16.28 2.31
C ASN A 80 24.31 15.65 1.35
N ARG A 81 25.01 16.49 0.58
CA ARG A 81 25.97 16.08 -0.46
C ARG A 81 27.03 15.10 0.06
N GLU A 82 27.43 15.22 1.32
CA GLU A 82 28.46 14.41 1.98
C GLU A 82 28.09 12.93 2.13
N TRP A 83 26.81 12.56 1.95
CA TRP A 83 26.37 11.15 1.99
C TRP A 83 26.82 10.36 0.75
N PHE A 84 27.23 11.03 -0.31
CA PHE A 84 27.48 10.43 -1.62
C PHE A 84 28.90 10.65 -2.10
N ARG A 85 29.41 9.69 -2.87
CA ARG A 85 30.61 9.90 -3.69
C ARG A 85 30.25 10.80 -4.88
N GLY A 86 31.24 11.49 -5.44
CA GLY A 86 31.01 12.51 -6.47
C GLY A 86 30.19 12.03 -7.67
N GLU A 87 30.43 10.80 -8.14
CA GLU A 87 29.69 10.19 -9.28
C GLU A 87 28.24 9.82 -8.94
N ASP A 88 27.97 9.38 -7.71
CA ASP A 88 26.61 9.06 -7.27
C ASP A 88 25.78 10.35 -7.12
N PHE A 89 26.43 11.43 -6.69
CA PHE A 89 25.77 12.73 -6.51
C PHE A 89 25.36 13.37 -7.84
N THR A 90 26.12 13.19 -8.93
CA THR A 90 25.77 13.80 -10.23
C THR A 90 24.53 13.19 -10.86
N GLN A 91 24.21 11.92 -10.55
CA GLN A 91 23.02 11.24 -11.03
C GLN A 91 21.75 11.62 -10.25
N LEU A 92 21.90 12.25 -9.08
CA LEU A 92 20.79 12.51 -8.15
C LEU A 92 19.73 13.42 -8.77
N ASP A 93 20.14 14.42 -9.56
CA ASP A 93 19.20 15.34 -10.22
C ASP A 93 18.36 14.65 -11.30
N GLU A 94 18.97 13.73 -12.06
CA GLU A 94 18.26 12.93 -13.04
C GLU A 94 17.29 11.96 -12.36
N LEU A 95 17.71 11.31 -11.27
CA LEU A 95 16.86 10.42 -10.48
C LEU A 95 15.67 11.17 -9.86
N ILE A 96 15.88 12.38 -9.33
CA ILE A 96 14.79 13.24 -8.84
C ILE A 96 13.82 13.58 -9.96
N LYS A 97 14.33 13.94 -11.15
CA LYS A 97 13.50 14.29 -12.30
C LYS A 97 12.64 13.10 -12.75
N SER A 98 13.25 11.93 -12.96
CA SER A 98 12.55 10.71 -13.34
C SER A 98 11.48 10.32 -12.31
N THR A 99 11.81 10.35 -11.02
CA THR A 99 10.85 10.02 -9.95
C THR A 99 9.66 11.00 -9.93
N LYS A 100 9.88 12.29 -10.21
CA LYS A 100 8.79 13.28 -10.33
C LYS A 100 7.89 13.03 -11.53
N GLU A 101 8.45 12.57 -12.66
CA GLU A 101 7.64 12.22 -13.83
C GLU A 101 6.77 10.99 -13.56
N ASP A 102 7.30 9.99 -12.86
CA ASP A 102 6.52 8.82 -12.44
C ASP A 102 5.47 9.16 -11.39
N LEU A 103 5.77 10.07 -10.45
CA LEU A 103 4.77 10.59 -9.52
C LEU A 103 3.59 11.21 -10.27
N LYS A 104 3.84 12.08 -11.25
CA LYS A 104 2.78 12.73 -12.04
C LYS A 104 1.90 11.71 -12.78
N LYS A 105 2.50 10.67 -13.36
CA LYS A 105 1.74 9.59 -14.03
C LYS A 105 0.86 8.86 -13.01
N MET A 106 1.40 8.55 -11.84
CA MET A 106 0.69 7.86 -10.76
C MET A 106 -0.44 8.72 -10.16
N GLU A 107 -0.26 10.04 -10.06
CA GLU A 107 -1.33 10.97 -9.63
C GLU A 107 -2.53 10.93 -10.58
N ILE A 108 -2.27 10.89 -11.90
CA ILE A 108 -3.31 10.76 -12.92
C ILE A 108 -4.01 9.40 -12.82
N GLU A 109 -3.26 8.31 -12.66
CA GLU A 109 -3.81 6.96 -12.48
C GLU A 109 -4.68 6.88 -11.22
N TYR A 110 -4.18 7.40 -10.10
CA TYR A 110 -4.90 7.45 -8.83
C TYR A 110 -6.23 8.18 -8.96
N GLN A 111 -6.23 9.36 -9.59
CA GLN A 111 -7.45 10.14 -9.75
C GLN A 111 -8.49 9.39 -10.61
N LYS A 112 -8.06 8.76 -11.70
CA LYS A 112 -8.94 7.93 -12.55
C LYS A 112 -9.51 6.75 -11.78
N THR A 113 -8.68 5.96 -11.10
CA THR A 113 -9.14 4.79 -10.33
C THR A 113 -10.07 5.20 -9.19
N LYS A 114 -9.79 6.32 -8.52
CA LYS A 114 -10.63 6.88 -7.46
C LYS A 114 -12.02 7.27 -7.99
N GLU A 115 -12.09 7.91 -9.14
CA GLU A 115 -13.37 8.29 -9.77
C GLU A 115 -14.21 7.06 -10.15
N ILE A 116 -13.58 6.05 -10.75
CA ILE A 116 -14.27 4.80 -11.11
C ILE A 116 -14.76 4.09 -9.85
N TYR A 117 -13.92 3.99 -8.82
CA TYR A 117 -14.29 3.38 -7.54
C TYR A 117 -15.44 4.12 -6.86
N ALA A 118 -15.38 5.45 -6.79
CA ALA A 118 -16.44 6.26 -6.21
C ALA A 118 -17.77 6.06 -6.95
N LYS A 119 -17.76 6.09 -8.28
CA LYS A 119 -18.96 5.85 -9.10
C LYS A 119 -19.56 4.47 -8.81
N ARG A 120 -18.75 3.41 -8.80
CA ARG A 120 -19.24 2.04 -8.55
C ARG A 120 -19.74 1.86 -7.13
N THR A 121 -19.07 2.48 -6.15
CA THR A 121 -19.49 2.49 -4.74
C THR A 121 -20.88 3.09 -4.59
N VAL A 122 -21.12 4.26 -5.17
CA VAL A 122 -22.43 4.93 -5.11
C VAL A 122 -23.51 4.09 -5.80
N GLN A 123 -23.21 3.49 -6.95
CA GLN A 123 -24.14 2.56 -7.61
C GLN A 123 -24.51 1.39 -6.71
N LYS A 124 -23.53 0.75 -6.07
CA LYS A 124 -23.78 -0.37 -5.13
C LYS A 124 -24.65 0.08 -3.95
N MET A 125 -24.39 1.25 -3.37
CA MET A 125 -25.22 1.82 -2.30
C MET A 125 -26.68 2.05 -2.73
N LEU A 126 -26.90 2.54 -3.96
CA LEU A 126 -28.24 2.75 -4.50
C LEU A 126 -28.97 1.44 -4.80
N GLU A 127 -28.26 0.44 -5.34
CA GLU A 127 -28.78 -0.92 -5.56
C GLU A 127 -29.21 -1.57 -4.23
N GLU A 128 -28.35 -1.49 -3.20
CA GLU A 128 -28.63 -2.01 -1.86
C GLU A 128 -29.80 -1.28 -1.18
N PHE A 129 -29.87 0.05 -1.32
CA PHE A 129 -30.99 0.84 -0.80
C PHE A 129 -32.31 0.47 -1.47
N SER A 130 -32.31 0.28 -2.79
CA SER A 130 -33.50 -0.06 -3.57
C SER A 130 -34.02 -1.46 -3.24
N LYS A 131 -33.13 -2.43 -2.99
CA LYS A 131 -33.50 -3.80 -2.58
C LYS A 131 -34.11 -3.90 -1.18
N LYS A 132 -33.92 -2.89 -0.32
CA LYS A 132 -34.45 -2.84 1.05
C LYS A 132 -35.85 -2.21 1.13
N ARG A 133 -36.37 -1.66 0.04
CA ARG A 133 -37.76 -1.17 -0.08
C ARG A 133 -38.64 -2.25 -0.70
#